data_AF-A0ABD3ER85-F1
#
_entry.id   AF-A0ABD3ER85-F1
#
_cell.length_a   1.000
_cell.length_b   1.000
_cell.length_c   1.000
_cell.angle_alpha   90.00
_cell.angle_beta   90.00
_cell.angle_gamma   90.00
#
_symmetry.space_group_name_H-M   'P 1'
#
loop_
_entity.id
_entity.type
_entity.pdbx_description
1 polymer ?
#
loop_
_entity_poly.entity_id
_entity_poly.type
_entity_poly.pdbx_seq_one_letter_code
_entity_poly.pdbx_strand_id
1 'polypeptide(L)'
;MAFQYRPALSCSIHAEGSGFIDKVKAFYARFWVAIDGKEEESCKAACAESVKSSFRADFLITKEDIAAYRVALNLSVDKVGAPADFSTVVSWCPLIQLVLTKEVKGNLLNLVHLKHSYKLLSSRKASATFLPGDDIVSTLNIVSMRIIDSGKVVHAVAFISHKTVNAQMAEVPEPLVELHSEFLIRGAFDDFESTFSIDKSTDTFVPCHQEDVEILKSRSWLTLAGDDSVSIGDHLSFELTTKKQYASTGSLSSVEVSGILFREETGSNVEVGTVEFKSHDVNESPMVAFLHQMKSTKSSGAFASGGSYMLEKPLEINVPVNALAYAVASRDLNPIYRSKYAAILGHLPKGKPIMHGLWIATKVRALAVQSFGQGLDSNVVEYNVTFDGMVYPGDKLFMQARHIGVENGNKVLSIEVVNSSGEPVISAHAVVKQAPMAFVFTGQGSAEVGMGMDRYQASAVAREIWDRGDKHLLDTFGFSILDIVRTNPKAITVHFGGRKGRRIREKYMSLTTEDPETGESVPLLPEINARTQSFTFSLPEGLLLRPSSTSPR
;
A
#
# COMPACT_ATOMS: atom_id res chain seq x y z
N MET A 1 -33.85 22.14 16.67
CA MET A 1 -34.59 22.50 15.45
C MET A 1 -35.73 23.42 15.86
N ALA A 2 -36.06 24.43 15.04
CA ALA A 2 -37.21 25.29 15.29
C ALA A 2 -38.25 25.05 14.19
N PHE A 3 -39.52 25.06 14.56
CA PHE A 3 -40.62 24.81 13.64
C PHE A 3 -41.65 25.94 13.78
N GLN A 4 -42.09 26.46 12.65
CA GLN A 4 -43.14 27.46 12.58
C GLN A 4 -44.47 26.79 12.27
N TYR A 5 -45.47 27.06 13.12
CA TYR A 5 -46.84 26.65 12.87
C TYR A 5 -47.56 27.70 12.01
N ARG A 6 -48.01 27.30 10.82
CA ARG A 6 -48.72 28.11 9.83
C ARG A 6 -50.09 27.47 9.55
N PRO A 7 -51.11 27.74 10.37
CA PRO A 7 -52.42 27.07 10.28
C PRO A 7 -53.18 27.31 8.97
N ALA A 8 -52.83 28.37 8.23
CA ALA A 8 -53.44 28.70 6.95
C ALA A 8 -52.95 27.82 5.78
N LEU A 9 -51.90 27.03 5.98
CA LEU A 9 -51.32 26.15 4.95
C LEU A 9 -51.78 24.70 5.18
N SER A 10 -51.95 23.95 4.09
CA SER A 10 -52.32 22.52 4.16
C SER A 10 -51.28 21.68 4.90
N CYS A 11 -50.00 22.02 4.76
CA CYS A 11 -48.93 21.55 5.64
C CYS A 11 -48.68 22.61 6.70
N SER A 12 -49.22 22.44 7.91
CA SER A 12 -49.23 23.50 8.92
C SER A 12 -47.95 23.62 9.74
N ILE A 13 -47.00 22.69 9.63
CA ILE A 13 -45.72 22.71 10.35
C ILE A 13 -44.59 22.84 9.34
N HIS A 14 -43.79 23.90 9.47
CA HIS A 14 -42.63 24.15 8.61
C HIS A 14 -41.36 24.23 9.45
N ALA A 15 -40.27 23.63 8.97
CA ALA A 15 -38.96 23.86 9.58
C ALA A 15 -38.54 25.32 9.37
N GLU A 16 -38.01 25.95 10.42
CA GLU A 16 -37.61 27.36 10.41
C GLU A 16 -36.11 27.51 10.10
N GLY A 17 -35.80 28.34 9.09
CA GLY A 17 -34.45 28.77 8.72
C GLY A 17 -33.69 27.80 7.79
N SER A 18 -32.85 28.36 6.93
CA SER A 18 -31.93 27.63 6.04
C SER A 18 -30.71 27.03 6.76
N GLY A 19 -30.47 27.40 8.03
CA GLY A 19 -29.29 27.00 8.80
C GLY A 19 -29.40 25.65 9.54
N PHE A 20 -30.27 24.74 9.10
CA PHE A 20 -30.39 23.42 9.74
C PHE A 20 -29.07 22.64 9.70
N ILE A 21 -28.41 22.63 8.54
CA ILE A 21 -27.13 21.95 8.33
C ILE A 21 -26.07 22.52 9.29
N ASP A 22 -25.96 23.84 9.38
CA ASP A 22 -24.98 24.49 10.26
C ASP A 22 -25.25 24.19 11.74
N LYS A 23 -26.51 24.14 12.16
CA LYS A 23 -26.89 23.76 13.53
C LYS A 23 -26.53 22.31 13.85
N VAL A 24 -26.77 21.38 12.92
CA VAL A 24 -26.35 19.98 13.08
C VAL A 24 -24.83 19.89 13.16
N LYS A 25 -24.13 20.62 12.29
CA LYS A 25 -22.67 20.65 12.27
C LYS A 25 -22.08 21.19 13.57
N ALA A 26 -22.61 22.29 14.08
CA ALA A 26 -22.24 22.86 15.38
C ALA A 26 -22.55 21.90 16.54
N PHE A 27 -23.68 21.19 16.48
CA PHE A 27 -24.00 20.14 17.45
C PHE A 27 -22.94 19.04 17.45
N TYR A 28 -22.54 18.53 16.29
CA TYR A 28 -21.49 17.52 16.17
C TYR A 28 -20.11 18.01 16.59
N ALA A 29 -19.75 19.24 16.21
CA ALA A 29 -18.50 19.86 16.64
C ALA A 29 -18.38 19.87 18.17
N ARG A 30 -19.49 20.09 18.87
CA ARG A 30 -19.53 20.08 20.34
C ARG A 30 -19.18 18.73 20.97
N PHE A 31 -19.46 17.61 20.29
CA PHE A 31 -19.12 16.28 20.80
C PHE A 31 -17.73 15.80 20.41
N TRP A 32 -17.16 16.36 19.35
CA TRP A 32 -15.97 15.79 18.71
C TRP A 32 -14.72 16.67 18.83
N VAL A 33 -14.85 17.99 18.83
CA VAL A 33 -13.71 18.92 18.78
C VAL A 33 -13.78 20.05 19.80
N ALA A 34 -14.85 20.14 20.59
CA ALA A 34 -14.96 21.16 21.63
C ALA A 34 -13.85 21.02 22.67
N ILE A 35 -13.22 22.15 22.96
CA ILE A 35 -12.23 22.28 24.03
C ILE A 35 -12.96 22.78 25.27
N ASP A 36 -12.78 22.09 26.40
CA ASP A 36 -13.39 22.44 27.69
C ASP A 36 -13.07 23.89 28.08
N GLY A 37 -14.10 24.66 28.42
CA GLY A 37 -13.99 26.09 28.72
C GLY A 37 -13.81 27.03 27.51
N LYS A 38 -13.74 26.49 26.28
CA LYS A 38 -13.67 27.25 25.01
C LYS A 38 -14.55 26.62 23.93
N GLU A 39 -15.67 26.04 24.31
CA GLU A 39 -16.46 25.18 23.43
C GLU A 39 -16.99 25.94 22.21
N GLU A 40 -17.52 27.15 22.41
CA GLU A 40 -18.06 27.96 21.32
C GLU A 40 -16.98 28.41 20.33
N GLU A 41 -15.84 28.90 20.85
CA GLU A 41 -14.71 29.35 20.03
C GLU A 41 -14.11 28.20 19.23
N SER A 42 -13.82 27.06 19.88
CA SER A 42 -13.23 25.87 19.24
C SER A 42 -14.15 25.27 18.17
N CYS A 43 -15.45 25.15 18.45
CA CYS A 43 -16.42 24.64 17.46
C CYS A 43 -16.53 25.58 16.25
N LYS A 44 -16.54 26.91 16.47
CA LYS A 44 -16.62 27.89 15.39
C LYS A 44 -15.36 27.90 14.55
N ALA A 45 -14.18 27.81 15.17
CA ALA A 45 -12.89 27.70 14.48
C ALA A 45 -12.86 26.43 13.61
N ALA A 46 -13.24 25.28 14.16
CA ALA A 46 -13.35 24.03 13.42
C ALA A 46 -14.27 24.14 12.19
N CYS A 47 -15.40 24.84 12.30
CA CYS A 47 -16.31 25.01 11.16
C CYS A 47 -15.84 26.04 10.11
N ALA A 48 -14.84 26.87 10.43
CA ALA A 48 -14.30 27.90 9.53
C ALA A 48 -13.09 27.41 8.71
N GLU A 49 -12.48 26.29 9.13
CA GLU A 49 -11.37 25.65 8.42
C GLU A 49 -11.73 25.22 7.01
N SER A 50 -10.71 25.13 6.15
CA SER A 50 -10.87 24.75 4.74
C SER A 50 -10.44 23.32 4.49
N VAL A 51 -11.07 22.66 3.51
CA VAL A 51 -10.60 21.38 2.97
C VAL A 51 -9.16 21.42 2.42
N LYS A 52 -8.61 22.61 2.19
CA LYS A 52 -7.23 22.83 1.73
C LYS A 52 -6.20 22.90 2.87
N SER A 53 -6.65 23.04 4.12
CA SER A 53 -5.80 23.09 5.30
C SER A 53 -5.26 21.70 5.67
N SER A 54 -4.14 21.67 6.38
CA SER A 54 -3.65 20.47 7.07
C SER A 54 -4.08 20.53 8.54
N PHE A 55 -4.51 19.41 9.12
CA PHE A 55 -4.96 19.35 10.51
C PHE A 55 -3.98 18.54 11.34
N ARG A 56 -3.42 19.16 12.39
CA ARG A 56 -2.45 18.53 13.28
C ARG A 56 -3.02 18.41 14.69
N ALA A 57 -2.75 17.30 15.35
CA ALA A 57 -3.03 17.12 16.77
C ALA A 57 -1.91 16.34 17.46
N ASP A 58 -1.63 16.70 18.70
CA ASP A 58 -0.72 16.00 19.60
C ASP A 58 -1.54 15.15 20.58
N PHE A 59 -1.02 13.96 20.92
CA PHE A 59 -1.70 13.01 21.77
C PHE A 59 -0.73 12.21 22.64
N LEU A 60 -0.78 12.42 23.95
CA LEU A 60 -0.02 11.63 24.92
C LEU A 60 -0.83 10.40 25.33
N ILE A 61 -0.32 9.21 25.03
CA ILE A 61 -1.03 7.95 25.32
C ILE A 61 -0.90 7.60 26.81
N THR A 62 -2.04 7.46 27.51
CA THR A 62 -2.06 7.01 28.91
C THR A 62 -2.29 5.49 29.03
N LYS A 63 -2.04 4.92 30.21
CA LYS A 63 -2.35 3.50 30.48
C LYS A 63 -3.86 3.28 30.46
N GLU A 64 -4.61 4.27 30.93
CA GLU A 64 -6.06 4.29 31.03
C GLU A 64 -6.70 4.28 29.63
N ASP A 65 -6.15 5.05 28.69
CA ASP A 65 -6.60 5.04 27.29
C ASP A 65 -6.48 3.64 26.69
N ILE A 66 -5.32 2.99 26.86
CA ILE A 66 -5.07 1.64 26.33
C ILE A 66 -6.00 0.62 27.00
N ALA A 67 -6.11 0.67 28.33
CA ALA A 67 -6.96 -0.25 29.08
C ALA A 67 -8.44 -0.12 28.65
N ALA A 68 -8.97 1.10 28.57
CA ALA A 68 -10.34 1.36 28.15
C ALA A 68 -10.60 0.85 26.72
N TYR A 69 -9.67 1.11 25.80
CA TYR A 69 -9.78 0.67 24.42
C TYR A 69 -9.76 -0.85 24.27
N ARG A 70 -8.85 -1.55 24.97
CA ARG A 70 -8.76 -3.01 24.94
C ARG A 70 -10.01 -3.67 25.53
N VAL A 71 -10.54 -3.14 26.64
CA VAL A 71 -11.79 -3.59 27.24
C VAL A 71 -12.96 -3.42 26.28
N ALA A 72 -13.09 -2.26 25.64
CA ALA A 72 -14.17 -1.98 24.70
C ALA A 72 -14.21 -2.94 23.48
N LEU A 73 -13.07 -3.53 23.12
CA LEU A 73 -12.91 -4.47 22.00
C LEU A 73 -12.88 -5.96 22.41
N ASN A 74 -13.07 -6.25 23.71
CA ASN A 74 -12.87 -7.58 24.28
C ASN A 74 -11.51 -8.18 23.86
N LEU A 75 -10.45 -7.39 24.00
CA LEU A 75 -9.06 -7.82 23.81
C LEU A 75 -8.42 -8.15 25.16
N SER A 76 -7.41 -9.02 25.14
CA SER A 76 -6.63 -9.40 26.35
C SER A 76 -6.09 -8.16 27.06
N VAL A 77 -6.40 -7.99 28.35
CA VAL A 77 -5.97 -6.83 29.14
C VAL A 77 -4.51 -6.91 29.60
N ASP A 78 -3.91 -8.10 29.62
CA ASP A 78 -2.52 -8.31 30.07
C ASP A 78 -1.44 -7.74 29.13
N LYS A 79 -1.81 -7.34 27.91
CA LYS A 79 -0.86 -6.73 26.97
C LYS A 79 -0.75 -5.22 27.23
N VAL A 80 0.48 -4.74 27.31
CA VAL A 80 0.84 -3.37 27.74
C VAL A 80 0.49 -2.28 26.71
N GLY A 81 0.47 -2.59 25.40
CA GLY A 81 0.27 -1.61 24.33
C GLY A 81 -1.08 -1.69 23.62
N ALA A 82 -1.32 -0.80 22.66
CA ALA A 82 -2.50 -0.79 21.80
C ALA A 82 -2.14 -1.18 20.34
N PRO A 83 -3.04 -1.85 19.62
CA PRO A 83 -2.80 -2.28 18.23
C PRO A 83 -2.77 -1.07 17.29
N ALA A 84 -2.32 -1.27 16.04
CA ALA A 84 -2.32 -0.24 15.00
C ALA A 84 -3.68 0.45 14.81
N ASP A 85 -4.81 -0.21 15.08
CA ASP A 85 -6.16 0.36 14.99
C ASP A 85 -6.38 1.55 15.96
N PHE A 86 -5.58 1.63 17.02
CA PHE A 86 -5.56 2.77 17.94
C PHE A 86 -5.10 4.08 17.27
N SER A 87 -4.53 3.99 16.06
CA SER A 87 -4.31 5.11 15.13
C SER A 87 -5.56 5.99 14.99
N THR A 88 -6.75 5.41 14.97
CA THR A 88 -8.00 6.17 14.86
C THR A 88 -8.27 7.01 16.10
N VAL A 89 -7.86 6.56 17.29
CA VAL A 89 -8.06 7.30 18.55
C VAL A 89 -7.11 8.48 18.63
N VAL A 90 -5.83 8.25 18.36
CA VAL A 90 -4.78 9.29 18.43
C VAL A 90 -4.90 10.33 17.31
N SER A 91 -5.64 10.01 16.24
CA SER A 91 -5.94 10.92 15.13
C SER A 91 -7.41 11.33 15.05
N TRP A 92 -8.24 11.01 16.06
CA TRP A 92 -9.69 11.24 15.97
C TRP A 92 -10.05 12.72 15.71
N CYS A 93 -9.42 13.65 16.43
CA CYS A 93 -9.66 15.09 16.25
C CYS A 93 -9.36 15.56 14.81
N PRO A 94 -8.16 15.34 14.24
CA PRO A 94 -7.89 15.73 12.86
C PRO A 94 -8.70 14.92 11.83
N LEU A 95 -9.04 13.65 12.10
CA LEU A 95 -9.93 12.86 11.26
C LEU A 95 -11.31 13.49 11.17
N ILE A 96 -11.97 13.75 12.30
CA ILE A 96 -13.34 14.23 12.26
C ILE A 96 -13.45 15.69 11.84
N GLN A 97 -12.35 16.45 11.96
CA GLN A 97 -12.24 17.81 11.42
C GLN A 97 -12.57 17.87 9.92
N LEU A 98 -12.31 16.81 9.15
CA LEU A 98 -12.57 16.80 7.70
C LEU A 98 -14.05 17.06 7.36
N VAL A 99 -14.99 16.51 8.13
CA VAL A 99 -16.43 16.70 7.89
C VAL A 99 -16.95 18.03 8.47
N LEU A 100 -16.12 18.72 9.26
CA LEU A 100 -16.43 20.03 9.85
C LEU A 100 -15.98 21.21 8.98
N THR A 101 -15.09 21.01 8.00
CA THR A 101 -14.62 22.08 7.10
C THR A 101 -15.74 22.78 6.34
N LYS A 102 -15.61 24.09 6.11
CA LYS A 102 -16.70 24.95 5.57
C LYS A 102 -17.22 24.51 4.20
N GLU A 103 -16.37 23.92 3.35
CA GLU A 103 -16.75 23.45 2.02
C GLU A 103 -17.56 22.14 2.08
N VAL A 104 -17.41 21.36 3.16
CA VAL A 104 -18.23 20.16 3.40
C VAL A 104 -19.59 20.59 3.94
N LYS A 105 -20.46 20.99 3.01
CA LYS A 105 -21.89 21.22 3.26
C LYS A 105 -22.62 19.89 3.22
N GLY A 106 -23.36 19.56 4.27
CA GLY A 106 -24.19 18.37 4.33
C GLY A 106 -24.68 18.04 5.73
N ASN A 107 -25.81 17.33 5.83
CA ASN A 107 -26.38 16.92 7.12
C ASN A 107 -25.57 15.77 7.74
N LEU A 108 -24.80 16.04 8.80
CA LEU A 108 -23.96 15.02 9.44
C LEU A 108 -24.74 13.87 10.12
N LEU A 109 -26.05 14.00 10.32
CA LEU A 109 -26.88 12.85 10.72
C LEU A 109 -26.95 11.77 9.63
N ASN A 110 -26.66 12.14 8.37
CA ASN A 110 -26.59 11.24 7.23
C ASN A 110 -25.17 10.74 6.93
N LEU A 111 -24.22 10.98 7.84
CA LEU A 111 -22.82 10.58 7.68
C LEU A 111 -22.67 9.07 7.78
N VAL A 112 -21.87 8.51 6.87
CA VAL A 112 -21.47 7.10 6.81
C VAL A 112 -19.96 7.03 6.70
N HIS A 113 -19.34 6.13 7.46
CA HIS A 113 -17.95 5.76 7.23
C HIS A 113 -17.94 4.69 6.13
N LEU A 114 -17.32 4.97 4.98
CA LEU A 114 -17.30 4.06 3.83
C LEU A 114 -16.10 3.13 3.83
N LYS A 115 -14.90 3.70 4.02
CA LYS A 115 -13.64 2.97 3.98
C LYS A 115 -12.71 3.44 5.07
N HIS A 116 -11.94 2.50 5.58
CA HIS A 116 -10.91 2.75 6.57
C HIS A 116 -9.72 1.85 6.28
N SER A 117 -8.53 2.43 6.20
CA SER A 117 -7.32 1.67 5.93
C SER A 117 -6.16 2.18 6.75
N TYR A 118 -5.24 1.29 7.10
CA TYR A 118 -3.93 1.71 7.58
C TYR A 118 -2.81 0.89 6.95
N LYS A 119 -1.64 1.51 6.87
CA LYS A 119 -0.37 0.94 6.47
C LYS A 119 0.68 1.27 7.52
N LEU A 120 1.39 0.25 8.00
CA LEU A 120 2.50 0.43 8.92
C LEU A 120 3.70 0.98 8.15
N LEU A 121 4.20 2.14 8.57
CA LEU A 121 5.37 2.81 8.00
C LEU A 121 6.67 2.36 8.66
N SER A 122 6.58 2.00 9.94
CA SER A 122 7.66 1.36 10.68
C SER A 122 7.09 0.24 11.53
N SER A 123 7.92 -0.77 11.80
CA SER A 123 7.59 -1.81 12.77
C SER A 123 8.51 -1.69 13.98
N ARG A 124 7.92 -1.36 15.12
CA ARG A 124 8.63 -1.46 16.40
C ARG A 124 8.94 -2.92 16.71
N LYS A 125 10.03 -3.15 17.43
CA LYS A 125 10.37 -4.48 17.98
C LYS A 125 9.38 -4.97 19.05
N ALA A 126 8.45 -4.10 19.49
CA ALA A 126 7.40 -4.42 20.43
C ALA A 126 6.24 -5.18 19.77
N SER A 127 5.46 -5.90 20.57
CA SER A 127 4.28 -6.65 20.11
C SER A 127 3.08 -5.77 19.76
N ALA A 128 3.14 -4.48 20.07
CA ALA A 128 2.09 -3.48 19.86
C ALA A 128 2.68 -2.23 19.19
N THR A 129 1.86 -1.56 18.38
CA THR A 129 2.25 -0.33 17.66
C THR A 129 2.37 0.87 18.59
N PHE A 130 1.43 1.01 19.54
CA PHE A 130 1.36 2.13 20.47
C PHE A 130 1.56 1.68 21.92
N LEU A 131 2.27 2.47 22.72
CA LEU A 131 2.61 2.17 24.11
C LEU A 131 2.20 3.34 25.04
N PRO A 132 1.93 3.06 26.33
CA PRO A 132 1.74 4.13 27.31
C PRO A 132 2.98 5.01 27.40
N GLY A 133 2.79 6.33 27.39
CA GLY A 133 3.85 7.34 27.41
C GLY A 133 4.33 7.78 26.04
N ASP A 134 3.89 7.14 24.94
CA ASP A 134 4.17 7.64 23.59
C ASP A 134 3.53 9.04 23.41
N ASP A 135 4.33 10.00 22.93
CA ASP A 135 3.85 11.32 22.47
C ASP A 135 3.66 11.28 20.96
N ILE A 136 2.40 11.25 20.52
CA ILE A 136 2.01 11.04 19.13
C ILE A 136 1.63 12.37 18.47
N VAL A 137 2.09 12.57 17.24
CA VAL A 137 1.64 13.62 16.34
C VAL A 137 0.86 12.99 15.20
N SER A 138 -0.37 13.45 15.02
CA SER A 138 -1.21 13.08 13.88
C SER A 138 -1.34 14.29 12.95
N THR A 139 -0.97 14.14 11.67
CA THR A 139 -1.15 15.18 10.64
C THR A 139 -2.04 14.65 9.52
N LEU A 140 -3.18 15.28 9.30
CA LEU A 140 -4.16 14.87 8.30
C LEU A 140 -4.25 15.88 7.16
N ASN A 141 -4.32 15.36 5.95
CA ASN A 141 -4.60 16.11 4.73
C ASN A 141 -5.82 15.52 4.04
N ILE A 142 -6.75 16.37 3.61
CA ILE A 142 -7.87 15.94 2.78
C ILE A 142 -7.36 15.82 1.35
N VAL A 143 -7.45 14.61 0.81
CA VAL A 143 -6.93 14.29 -0.53
C VAL A 143 -8.03 14.28 -1.57
N SER A 144 -9.30 14.08 -1.19
CA SER A 144 -10.40 14.13 -2.14
C SER A 144 -11.70 14.58 -1.49
N MET A 145 -12.45 15.40 -2.22
CA MET A 145 -13.86 15.67 -1.97
C MET A 145 -14.60 15.57 -3.29
N ARG A 146 -15.50 14.59 -3.41
CA ARG A 146 -16.20 14.25 -4.66
C ARG A 146 -17.69 14.11 -4.42
N ILE A 147 -18.50 14.47 -5.41
CA ILE A 147 -19.94 14.20 -5.40
C ILE A 147 -20.19 12.97 -6.26
N ILE A 148 -20.99 12.04 -5.74
CA ILE A 148 -21.46 10.83 -6.42
C ILE A 148 -22.99 10.76 -6.26
N ASP A 149 -23.63 9.84 -6.97
CA ASP A 149 -25.10 9.70 -6.97
C ASP A 149 -25.71 9.53 -5.56
N SER A 150 -24.97 8.89 -4.65
CA SER A 150 -25.42 8.65 -3.27
C SER A 150 -25.09 9.78 -2.29
N GLY A 151 -24.30 10.78 -2.70
CA GLY A 151 -23.98 11.96 -1.90
C GLY A 151 -22.55 12.47 -2.05
N LYS A 152 -22.04 13.11 -1.01
CA LYS A 152 -20.73 13.76 -1.00
C LYS A 152 -19.73 12.89 -0.24
N VAL A 153 -18.67 12.47 -0.90
CA VAL A 153 -17.58 11.67 -0.31
C VAL A 153 -16.38 12.57 -0.02
N VAL A 154 -15.86 12.48 1.19
CA VAL A 154 -14.64 13.15 1.62
C VAL A 154 -13.64 12.09 2.06
N HIS A 155 -12.43 12.15 1.53
CA HIS A 155 -11.33 11.23 1.77
C HIS A 155 -10.12 11.99 2.28
N ALA A 156 -9.55 11.49 3.37
CA ALA A 156 -8.36 12.05 3.97
C ALA A 156 -7.29 10.98 4.25
N VAL A 157 -6.05 11.45 4.31
CA VAL A 157 -4.87 10.66 4.70
C VAL A 157 -4.23 11.31 5.92
N ALA A 158 -4.05 10.54 6.99
CA ALA A 158 -3.34 10.94 8.20
C ALA A 158 -2.01 10.21 8.33
N PHE A 159 -0.95 10.97 8.58
CA PHE A 159 0.35 10.45 8.98
C PHE A 159 0.49 10.57 10.49
N ILE A 160 0.73 9.43 11.14
CA ILE A 160 0.81 9.31 12.59
C ILE A 160 2.24 8.94 12.94
N SER A 161 2.89 9.82 13.71
CA SER A 161 4.29 9.69 14.07
C SER A 161 4.45 9.78 15.57
N HIS A 162 5.40 9.04 16.12
CA HIS A 162 5.84 9.23 17.50
C HIS A 162 6.96 10.27 17.53
N LYS A 163 6.88 11.22 18.47
CA LYS A 163 7.99 12.13 18.73
C LYS A 163 9.09 11.37 19.46
N THR A 164 10.22 11.26 18.80
CA THR A 164 11.41 10.65 19.38
C THR A 164 12.52 11.68 19.47
N VAL A 165 13.56 11.35 20.22
CA VAL A 165 14.76 12.18 20.31
C VAL A 165 15.91 11.41 19.66
N ASN A 166 16.59 12.02 18.69
CA ASN A 166 17.74 11.41 18.04
C ASN A 166 19.00 11.47 18.91
N ALA A 167 20.11 10.91 18.44
CA ALA A 167 21.39 10.91 19.16
C ALA A 167 21.93 12.32 19.47
N GLN A 168 21.45 13.35 18.76
CA GLN A 168 21.82 14.76 18.91
C GLN A 168 20.86 15.53 19.82
N MET A 169 19.98 14.85 20.55
CA MET A 169 18.98 15.45 21.43
C MET A 169 17.96 16.34 20.70
N ALA A 170 17.77 16.16 19.39
CA ALA A 170 16.75 16.85 18.62
C ALA A 170 15.48 16.00 18.50
N GLU A 171 14.32 16.64 18.62
CA GLU A 171 13.03 16.00 18.40
C GLU A 171 12.87 15.65 16.90
N VAL A 172 12.63 14.37 16.61
CA VAL A 172 12.44 13.85 15.26
C VAL A 172 11.19 12.97 15.24
N PRO A 173 10.28 13.16 14.26
CA PRO A 173 9.12 12.29 14.11
C PRO A 173 9.55 10.92 13.57
N GLU A 174 9.22 9.87 14.31
CA GLU A 174 9.29 8.48 13.85
C GLU A 174 7.93 8.11 13.23
N PRO A 175 7.81 7.94 11.89
CA PRO A 175 6.54 7.60 11.26
C PRO A 175 6.09 6.19 11.65
N LEU A 176 4.86 6.04 12.14
CA LEU A 176 4.30 4.76 12.57
C LEU A 176 3.25 4.23 11.60
N VAL A 177 2.26 5.06 11.28
CA VAL A 177 1.05 4.63 10.54
C VAL A 177 0.65 5.69 9.52
N GLU A 178 0.38 5.26 8.29
CA GLU A 178 -0.39 6.01 7.30
C GLU A 178 -1.84 5.50 7.33
N LEU A 179 -2.79 6.39 7.59
CA LEU A 179 -4.20 6.07 7.80
C LEU A 179 -5.06 6.75 6.73
N HIS A 180 -5.89 6.00 6.02
CA HIS A 180 -6.86 6.51 5.05
C HIS A 180 -8.27 6.34 5.59
N SER A 181 -9.11 7.37 5.45
CA SER A 181 -10.49 7.36 5.93
C SER A 181 -11.41 8.04 4.91
N GLU A 182 -12.45 7.35 4.47
CA GLU A 182 -13.47 7.88 3.57
C GLU A 182 -14.83 7.98 4.25
N PHE A 183 -15.44 9.15 4.20
CA PHE A 183 -16.77 9.42 4.72
C PHE A 183 -17.72 9.84 3.61
N LEU A 184 -18.96 9.37 3.65
CA LEU A 184 -20.05 9.76 2.77
C LEU A 184 -21.11 10.49 3.57
N ILE A 185 -21.48 11.70 3.13
CA ILE A 185 -22.69 12.36 3.58
C ILE A 185 -23.77 12.08 2.54
N ARG A 186 -24.77 11.27 2.92
CA ARG A 186 -25.86 10.92 1.99
C ARG A 186 -26.74 12.12 1.68
N GLY A 187 -27.07 12.31 0.41
CA GLY A 187 -27.91 13.40 -0.06
C GLY A 187 -27.69 13.68 -1.55
N ALA A 188 -28.32 14.75 -2.05
CA ALA A 188 -28.06 15.29 -3.38
C ALA A 188 -27.27 16.60 -3.25
N PHE A 189 -26.26 16.78 -4.10
CA PHE A 189 -25.35 17.92 -4.07
C PHE A 189 -25.01 18.34 -5.50
N ASP A 190 -24.80 19.64 -5.69
CA ASP A 190 -24.44 20.27 -6.96
C ASP A 190 -23.30 21.29 -6.82
N ASP A 191 -22.69 21.38 -5.64
CA ASP A 191 -21.61 22.33 -5.31
C ASP A 191 -20.21 21.83 -5.72
N PHE A 192 -20.08 21.50 -7.02
CA PHE A 192 -18.85 20.96 -7.63
C PHE A 192 -17.65 21.92 -7.58
N GLU A 193 -17.86 23.24 -7.40
CA GLU A 193 -16.78 24.22 -7.31
C GLU A 193 -15.78 23.94 -6.18
N SER A 194 -16.22 23.18 -5.18
CA SER A 194 -15.41 22.79 -4.03
C SER A 194 -14.76 21.41 -4.19
N THR A 195 -15.13 20.63 -5.21
CA THR A 195 -14.78 19.21 -5.34
C THR A 195 -13.47 18.98 -6.10
N PHE A 196 -12.62 18.12 -5.56
CA PHE A 196 -11.28 17.84 -6.08
C PHE A 196 -10.81 16.43 -5.68
N SER A 197 -9.76 15.96 -6.32
CA SER A 197 -8.98 14.79 -5.85
C SER A 197 -7.49 14.99 -6.13
N ILE A 198 -6.66 14.49 -5.22
CA ILE A 198 -5.20 14.53 -5.27
C ILE A 198 -4.72 13.09 -5.15
N ASP A 199 -4.24 12.56 -6.28
CA ASP A 199 -3.71 11.22 -6.38
C ASP A 199 -2.17 11.30 -6.41
N LYS A 200 -1.49 10.57 -5.52
CA LYS A 200 -0.04 10.37 -5.58
C LYS A 200 0.25 8.99 -6.12
N SER A 201 1.12 8.87 -7.12
CA SER A 201 1.53 7.58 -7.69
C SER A 201 3.04 7.48 -7.83
N THR A 202 3.55 6.26 -7.68
CA THR A 202 4.94 5.91 -7.97
C THR A 202 4.94 4.78 -8.99
N ASP A 203 5.39 5.09 -10.20
CA ASP A 203 5.26 4.20 -11.34
C ASP A 203 6.65 3.89 -11.93
N THR A 204 7.05 2.62 -11.84
CA THR A 204 8.33 2.17 -12.38
C THR A 204 8.21 1.84 -13.88
N PHE A 205 9.20 2.23 -14.66
CA PHE A 205 9.28 1.99 -16.10
C PHE A 205 10.71 1.60 -16.49
N VAL A 206 10.86 0.60 -17.37
CA VAL A 206 12.17 0.18 -17.91
C VAL A 206 12.09 0.26 -19.44
N PRO A 207 12.82 1.17 -20.10
CA PRO A 207 12.87 1.22 -21.56
C PRO A 207 13.57 -0.02 -22.10
N CYS A 208 12.89 -0.80 -22.93
CA CYS A 208 13.43 -2.04 -23.51
C CYS A 208 13.99 -1.82 -24.92
N HIS A 209 13.46 -0.82 -25.64
CA HIS A 209 13.82 -0.49 -27.01
C HIS A 209 14.21 0.99 -27.15
N GLN A 210 14.94 1.31 -28.21
CA GLN A 210 15.32 2.70 -28.51
C GLN A 210 14.07 3.58 -28.74
N GLU A 211 13.02 3.00 -29.33
CA GLU A 211 11.72 3.65 -29.51
C GLU A 211 11.11 4.11 -28.18
N ASP A 212 11.25 3.33 -27.10
CA ASP A 212 10.73 3.70 -25.78
C ASP A 212 11.39 4.97 -25.24
N VAL A 213 12.72 5.07 -25.43
CA VAL A 213 13.52 6.23 -25.02
C VAL A 213 13.15 7.47 -25.84
N GLU A 214 12.99 7.31 -27.15
CA GLU A 214 12.57 8.40 -28.05
C GLU A 214 11.15 8.88 -27.75
N ILE A 215 10.23 7.96 -27.48
CA ILE A 215 8.85 8.27 -27.08
C ILE A 215 8.86 9.09 -25.80
N LEU A 216 9.65 8.71 -24.78
CA LEU A 216 9.78 9.48 -23.55
C LEU A 216 10.32 10.89 -23.80
N LYS A 217 11.41 11.01 -24.55
CA LYS A 217 12.03 12.31 -24.88
C LYS A 217 11.11 13.23 -25.67
N SER A 218 10.18 12.67 -26.45
CA SER A 218 9.23 13.44 -27.26
C SER A 218 8.07 14.06 -26.45
N ARG A 219 7.91 13.73 -25.17
CA ARG A 219 6.77 14.17 -24.38
C ARG A 219 6.93 15.61 -23.89
N SER A 220 6.01 16.48 -24.31
CA SER A 220 6.01 17.90 -23.93
C SER A 220 5.83 18.16 -22.44
N TRP A 221 5.34 17.19 -21.68
CA TRP A 221 5.11 17.28 -20.23
C TRP A 221 6.33 16.82 -19.40
N LEU A 222 7.39 16.31 -20.04
CA LEU A 222 8.61 15.82 -19.38
C LEU A 222 9.78 16.71 -19.78
N THR A 223 10.47 17.28 -18.78
CA THR A 223 11.71 18.04 -18.97
C THR A 223 12.86 17.24 -18.38
N LEU A 224 13.76 16.72 -19.22
CA LEU A 224 14.94 15.98 -18.78
C LEU A 224 16.09 16.93 -18.40
N ALA A 225 16.92 16.51 -17.46
CA ALA A 225 18.09 17.29 -17.03
C ALA A 225 19.19 17.37 -18.12
N GLY A 226 19.22 16.43 -19.07
CA GLY A 226 20.11 16.42 -20.23
C GLY A 226 19.73 15.35 -21.26
N ASP A 227 20.37 15.38 -22.43
CA ASP A 227 20.04 14.46 -23.53
C ASP A 227 20.42 13.00 -23.23
N ASP A 228 21.41 12.76 -22.37
CA ASP A 228 21.85 11.41 -21.94
C ASP A 228 21.20 10.95 -20.62
N SER A 229 20.16 11.65 -20.15
CA SER A 229 19.50 11.36 -18.87
C SER A 229 18.78 10.01 -18.82
N VAL A 230 18.42 9.44 -19.97
CA VAL A 230 17.67 8.17 -20.08
C VAL A 230 18.26 7.28 -21.18
N SER A 231 18.54 6.03 -20.82
CA SER A 231 19.07 4.98 -21.69
C SER A 231 18.23 3.70 -21.65
N ILE A 232 18.42 2.83 -22.66
CA ILE A 232 17.81 1.49 -22.68
C ILE A 232 18.30 0.69 -21.47
N GLY A 233 17.36 0.05 -20.76
CA GLY A 233 17.64 -0.75 -19.57
C GLY A 233 17.70 0.06 -18.26
N ASP A 234 17.57 1.38 -18.30
CA ASP A 234 17.48 2.19 -17.09
C ASP A 234 16.20 1.85 -16.32
N HIS A 235 16.32 1.70 -15.00
CA HIS A 235 15.18 1.56 -14.12
C HIS A 235 14.69 2.94 -13.72
N LEU A 236 13.60 3.40 -14.33
CA LEU A 236 13.03 4.72 -14.08
C LEU A 236 11.85 4.61 -13.11
N SER A 237 11.68 5.62 -12.27
CA SER A 237 10.54 5.75 -11.35
C SER A 237 9.94 7.15 -11.47
N PHE A 238 8.66 7.21 -11.86
CA PHE A 238 7.88 8.44 -11.90
C PHE A 238 7.16 8.62 -10.58
N GLU A 239 7.51 9.66 -9.83
CA GLU A 239 6.76 10.08 -8.64
C GLU A 239 5.87 11.26 -9.00
N LEU A 240 4.57 10.98 -9.19
CA LEU A 240 3.60 11.94 -9.71
C LEU A 240 2.57 12.32 -8.66
N THR A 241 2.19 13.60 -8.65
CA THR A 241 1.01 14.13 -7.96
C THR A 241 0.04 14.65 -9.00
N THR A 242 -1.12 14.02 -9.11
CA THR A 242 -2.21 14.40 -10.01
C THR A 242 -3.32 15.08 -9.21
N LYS A 243 -3.60 16.35 -9.50
CA LYS A 243 -4.73 17.10 -8.95
C LYS A 243 -5.83 17.21 -10.00
N LYS A 244 -7.05 16.82 -9.64
CA LYS A 244 -8.24 16.91 -10.47
C LYS A 244 -9.25 17.82 -9.79
N GLN A 245 -9.86 18.72 -10.55
CA GLN A 245 -11.00 19.53 -10.12
C GLN A 245 -12.21 19.09 -10.94
N TYR A 246 -13.36 18.91 -10.30
CA TYR A 246 -14.55 18.36 -10.98
C TYR A 246 -15.52 19.47 -11.39
N ALA A 247 -16.08 19.32 -12.60
CA ALA A 247 -17.17 20.15 -13.10
C ALA A 247 -18.54 19.47 -12.92
N SER A 248 -18.55 18.14 -12.91
CA SER A 248 -19.72 17.30 -12.65
C SER A 248 -19.28 15.93 -12.11
N THR A 249 -20.23 15.00 -11.91
CA THR A 249 -19.92 13.60 -11.57
C THR A 249 -19.11 12.87 -12.65
N GLY A 250 -19.20 13.30 -13.91
CA GLY A 250 -18.58 12.62 -15.06
C GLY A 250 -17.57 13.46 -15.84
N SER A 251 -17.28 14.69 -15.41
CA SER A 251 -16.36 15.59 -16.13
C SER A 251 -15.48 16.40 -15.17
N LEU A 252 -14.26 16.67 -15.62
CA LEU A 252 -13.28 17.49 -14.91
C LEU A 252 -13.30 18.92 -15.45
N SER A 253 -13.09 19.90 -14.56
CA SER A 253 -12.85 21.29 -14.94
C SER A 253 -11.36 21.56 -15.19
N SER A 254 -10.48 20.79 -14.55
CA SER A 254 -9.04 20.87 -14.77
C SER A 254 -8.31 19.64 -14.24
N VAL A 255 -7.20 19.30 -14.89
CA VAL A 255 -6.21 18.33 -14.44
C VAL A 255 -4.84 19.00 -14.40
N GLU A 256 -4.17 18.90 -13.26
CA GLU A 256 -2.79 19.33 -13.06
C GLU A 256 -1.97 18.12 -12.62
N VAL A 257 -0.81 17.92 -13.22
CA VAL A 257 0.12 16.84 -12.85
C VAL A 257 1.49 17.44 -12.68
N SER A 258 2.10 17.16 -11.53
CA SER A 258 3.46 17.58 -11.20
C SER A 258 4.22 16.40 -10.62
N GLY A 259 5.50 16.26 -10.93
CA GLY A 259 6.28 15.16 -10.39
C GLY A 259 7.74 15.18 -10.78
N ILE A 260 8.44 14.14 -10.36
CA ILE A 260 9.88 13.97 -10.60
C ILE A 260 10.09 12.58 -11.23
N LEU A 261 10.98 12.54 -12.22
CA LEU A 261 11.49 11.31 -12.80
C LEU A 261 12.83 10.98 -12.15
N PHE A 262 12.89 9.83 -11.51
CA PHE A 262 14.12 9.27 -10.95
C PHE A 262 14.65 8.14 -11.81
N ARG A 263 15.98 8.01 -11.86
CA ARG A 263 16.67 6.79 -12.28
C ARG A 263 17.18 6.06 -11.04
N GLU A 264 16.80 4.81 -10.89
CA GLU A 264 17.27 3.94 -9.82
C GLU A 264 18.72 3.52 -10.11
N GLU A 265 19.63 3.87 -9.19
CA GLU A 265 21.01 3.43 -9.19
C GLU A 265 21.28 2.61 -7.92
N THR A 266 22.35 1.82 -7.89
CA THR A 266 22.69 0.99 -6.73
C THR A 266 22.88 1.84 -5.47
N GLY A 267 21.86 1.87 -4.60
CA GLY A 267 21.89 2.55 -3.32
C GLY A 267 21.27 3.96 -3.29
N SER A 268 20.84 4.51 -4.42
CA SER A 268 20.21 5.84 -4.47
C SER A 268 19.40 6.08 -5.74
N ASN A 269 18.36 6.91 -5.63
CA ASN A 269 17.61 7.42 -6.79
C ASN A 269 18.20 8.76 -7.22
N VAL A 270 18.54 8.89 -8.50
CA VAL A 270 19.04 10.13 -9.10
C VAL A 270 17.91 10.83 -9.83
N GLU A 271 17.67 12.10 -9.53
CA GLU A 271 16.72 12.91 -10.28
C GLU A 271 17.24 13.15 -11.71
N VAL A 272 16.45 12.76 -12.71
CA VAL A 272 16.82 12.87 -14.12
C VAL A 272 15.85 13.71 -14.95
N GLY A 273 14.72 14.13 -14.37
CA GLY A 273 13.80 15.06 -15.01
C GLY A 273 12.61 15.46 -14.13
N THR A 274 11.87 16.47 -14.59
CA THR A 274 10.66 16.98 -13.95
C THR A 274 9.45 16.80 -14.86
N VAL A 275 8.29 16.56 -14.25
CA VAL A 275 7.01 16.40 -14.95
C VAL A 275 6.11 17.57 -14.59
N GLU A 276 5.59 18.26 -15.59
CA GLU A 276 4.59 19.31 -15.41
C GLU A 276 3.55 19.28 -16.54
N PHE A 277 2.28 19.29 -16.16
CA PHE A 277 1.15 19.32 -17.09
C PHE A 277 -0.03 20.02 -16.45
N LYS A 278 -0.73 20.84 -17.24
CA LYS A 278 -1.98 21.48 -16.85
C LYS A 278 -2.91 21.56 -18.05
N SER A 279 -4.15 21.12 -17.88
CA SER A 279 -5.17 21.19 -18.94
C SER A 279 -6.58 21.32 -18.36
N HIS A 280 -7.46 21.93 -19.14
CA HIS A 280 -8.89 22.07 -18.88
C HIS A 280 -9.77 21.20 -19.81
N ASP A 281 -9.14 20.55 -20.80
CA ASP A 281 -9.85 19.87 -21.90
C ASP A 281 -9.79 18.34 -21.77
N VAL A 282 -9.19 17.83 -20.69
CA VAL A 282 -8.99 16.39 -20.46
C VAL A 282 -9.78 15.91 -19.25
N ASN A 283 -10.34 14.70 -19.36
CA ASN A 283 -11.03 14.02 -18.27
C ASN A 283 -10.16 12.98 -17.55
N GLU A 284 -8.89 12.84 -17.94
CA GLU A 284 -7.93 11.95 -17.29
C GLU A 284 -6.49 12.47 -17.46
N SER A 285 -5.57 12.00 -16.62
CA SER A 285 -4.14 12.30 -16.75
C SER A 285 -3.54 11.54 -17.94
N PRO A 286 -3.02 12.22 -18.97
CA PRO A 286 -2.38 11.55 -20.10
C PRO A 286 -1.10 10.82 -19.70
N MET A 287 -0.44 11.24 -18.61
CA MET A 287 0.77 10.59 -18.09
C MET A 287 0.44 9.25 -17.44
N VAL A 288 -0.64 9.21 -16.63
CA VAL A 288 -1.09 7.96 -16.01
C VAL A 288 -1.52 6.97 -17.11
N ALA A 289 -2.29 7.42 -18.09
CA ALA A 289 -2.69 6.60 -19.24
C ALA A 289 -1.47 6.09 -20.03
N PHE A 290 -0.50 6.97 -20.30
CA PHE A 290 0.75 6.61 -20.97
C PHE A 290 1.55 5.56 -20.19
N LEU A 291 1.77 5.76 -18.89
CA LEU A 291 2.49 4.81 -18.04
C LEU A 291 1.75 3.47 -17.95
N HIS A 292 0.41 3.48 -17.89
CA HIS A 292 -0.38 2.25 -17.94
C HIS A 292 -0.20 1.49 -19.26
N GLN A 293 -0.13 2.18 -20.39
CA GLN A 293 0.11 1.57 -21.70
C GLN A 293 1.53 1.01 -21.84
N MET A 294 2.52 1.71 -21.27
CA MET A 294 3.94 1.33 -21.36
C MET A 294 4.35 0.25 -20.35
N LYS A 295 3.57 0.05 -19.29
CA LYS A 295 3.80 -1.06 -18.34
C LYS A 295 3.52 -2.39 -19.04
N SER A 296 4.54 -3.23 -19.20
CA SER A 296 4.33 -4.67 -19.27
C SER A 296 3.59 -5.06 -17.99
N THR A 297 2.42 -5.69 -18.08
CA THR A 297 1.62 -6.15 -16.93
C THR A 297 2.53 -6.81 -15.89
N LYS A 298 2.88 -6.09 -14.81
CA LYS A 298 3.41 -6.73 -13.61
C LYS A 298 2.38 -7.79 -13.27
N SER A 299 2.79 -9.06 -13.19
CA SER A 299 1.93 -10.10 -12.65
C SER A 299 1.47 -9.59 -11.30
N SER A 300 0.17 -9.30 -11.16
CA SER A 300 -0.35 -9.00 -9.84
C SER A 300 0.06 -10.17 -8.96
N GLY A 301 0.46 -9.87 -7.72
CA GLY A 301 0.79 -10.92 -6.75
C GLY A 301 -0.34 -11.95 -6.57
N ALA A 302 -1.53 -11.68 -7.12
CA ALA A 302 -2.69 -12.52 -7.06
C ALA A 302 -2.51 -13.87 -7.76
N PHE A 303 -3.07 -14.91 -7.15
CA PHE A 303 -3.11 -16.24 -7.71
C PHE A 303 -4.21 -16.34 -8.77
N ALA A 304 -3.89 -16.95 -9.91
CA ALA A 304 -4.85 -17.17 -11.00
C ALA A 304 -6.09 -17.99 -10.57
N SER A 305 -5.97 -18.80 -9.51
CA SER A 305 -7.08 -19.59 -8.95
C SER A 305 -8.05 -18.78 -8.08
N GLY A 306 -7.77 -17.50 -7.82
CA GLY A 306 -8.50 -16.71 -6.82
C GLY A 306 -8.18 -17.11 -5.37
N GLY A 307 -7.13 -17.90 -5.16
CA GLY A 307 -6.64 -18.27 -3.84
C GLY A 307 -7.40 -19.38 -3.11
N SER A 308 -7.03 -19.61 -1.86
CA SER A 308 -7.58 -20.68 -1.01
C SER A 308 -8.06 -20.16 0.34
N TYR A 309 -9.10 -20.77 0.90
CA TYR A 309 -9.54 -20.48 2.27
C TYR A 309 -8.45 -20.81 3.28
N MET A 310 -8.27 -19.91 4.25
CA MET A 310 -7.27 -20.01 5.31
C MET A 310 -7.85 -20.57 6.61
N LEU A 311 -9.18 -20.65 6.71
CA LEU A 311 -9.89 -21.19 7.86
C LEU A 311 -10.81 -22.32 7.39
N GLU A 312 -10.77 -23.45 8.08
CA GLU A 312 -11.66 -24.59 7.81
C GLU A 312 -13.14 -24.20 8.00
N LYS A 313 -13.43 -23.39 9.03
CA LYS A 313 -14.76 -22.85 9.32
C LYS A 313 -14.66 -21.34 9.60
N PRO A 314 -15.67 -20.55 9.24
CA PRO A 314 -15.71 -19.13 9.59
C PRO A 314 -15.61 -18.92 11.10
N LEU A 315 -14.91 -17.85 11.51
CA LEU A 315 -14.81 -17.43 12.91
C LEU A 315 -16.06 -16.63 13.31
N GLU A 316 -16.72 -17.03 14.38
CA GLU A 316 -17.86 -16.29 14.93
C GLU A 316 -17.41 -15.05 15.71
N ILE A 317 -18.04 -13.91 15.43
CA ILE A 317 -17.86 -12.65 16.15
C ILE A 317 -19.18 -12.30 16.83
N ASN A 318 -19.14 -12.17 18.15
CA ASN A 318 -20.29 -11.73 18.93
C ASN A 318 -20.18 -10.22 19.17
N VAL A 319 -21.12 -9.45 18.62
CA VAL A 319 -21.17 -7.99 18.75
C VAL A 319 -21.70 -7.61 20.13
N PRO A 320 -21.08 -6.64 20.84
CA PRO A 320 -21.58 -6.15 22.12
C PRO A 320 -23.03 -5.68 22.04
N VAL A 321 -23.78 -5.89 23.13
CA VAL A 321 -25.20 -5.50 23.24
C VAL A 321 -25.40 -3.99 23.36
N ASN A 322 -24.33 -3.22 23.53
CA ASN A 322 -24.35 -1.75 23.47
C ASN A 322 -23.01 -1.20 22.94
N ALA A 323 -23.05 -0.01 22.36
CA ALA A 323 -21.89 0.65 21.78
C ALA A 323 -21.18 1.63 22.73
N LEU A 324 -21.62 1.76 23.99
CA LEU A 324 -21.18 2.84 24.88
C LEU A 324 -19.68 2.74 25.21
N ALA A 325 -19.21 1.54 25.57
CA ALA A 325 -17.81 1.32 25.92
C ALA A 325 -16.87 1.74 24.78
N TYR A 326 -17.22 1.38 23.54
CA TYR A 326 -16.43 1.78 22.38
C TYR A 326 -16.58 3.26 22.04
N ALA A 327 -17.77 3.84 22.15
CA ALA A 327 -17.96 5.27 21.90
C ALA A 327 -17.06 6.14 22.80
N VAL A 328 -16.94 5.76 24.08
CA VAL A 328 -16.06 6.47 25.02
C VAL A 328 -14.59 6.23 24.69
N ALA A 329 -14.19 4.96 24.51
CA ALA A 329 -12.78 4.62 24.30
C ALA A 329 -12.24 5.09 22.93
N SER A 330 -13.09 5.14 21.90
CA SER A 330 -12.73 5.63 20.56
C SER A 330 -12.89 7.13 20.39
N ARG A 331 -13.65 7.78 21.29
CA ARG A 331 -14.07 9.19 21.21
C ARG A 331 -15.06 9.49 20.08
N ASP A 332 -15.51 8.47 19.35
CA ASP A 332 -16.63 8.59 18.44
C ASP A 332 -17.96 8.57 19.22
N LEU A 333 -18.31 9.74 19.73
CA LEU A 333 -19.52 9.97 20.51
C LEU A 333 -20.77 10.19 19.66
N ASN A 334 -20.73 9.91 18.35
CA ASN A 334 -21.86 10.12 17.44
C ASN A 334 -23.16 9.53 18.03
N PRO A 335 -24.21 10.35 18.21
CA PRO A 335 -25.44 9.89 18.85
C PRO A 335 -26.15 8.76 18.12
N ILE A 336 -25.92 8.55 16.81
CA ILE A 336 -26.59 7.50 16.04
C ILE A 336 -26.28 6.08 16.56
N TYR A 337 -25.17 5.89 17.29
CA TYR A 337 -24.80 4.59 17.86
C TYR A 337 -25.47 4.30 19.22
N ARG A 338 -26.05 5.33 19.86
CA ARG A 338 -26.49 5.24 21.27
C ARG A 338 -27.89 5.80 21.53
N SER A 339 -28.45 6.56 20.59
CA SER A 339 -29.75 7.22 20.74
C SER A 339 -30.72 6.80 19.65
N LYS A 340 -31.85 6.21 20.04
CA LYS A 340 -32.97 5.90 19.15
C LYS A 340 -33.45 7.14 18.39
N TYR A 341 -33.50 8.29 19.07
CA TYR A 341 -33.94 9.55 18.46
C TYR A 341 -32.96 10.02 17.38
N ALA A 342 -31.66 9.95 17.64
CA ALA A 342 -30.66 10.31 16.64
C ALA A 342 -30.68 9.33 15.45
N ALA A 343 -30.87 8.03 15.69
CA ALA A 343 -31.02 7.04 14.63
C ALA A 343 -32.25 7.32 13.74
N ILE A 344 -33.37 7.73 14.33
CA ILE A 344 -34.56 8.17 13.58
C ILE A 344 -34.25 9.42 12.75
N LEU A 345 -33.61 10.43 13.36
CA LEU A 345 -33.24 11.68 12.68
C LEU A 345 -32.20 11.49 11.57
N GLY A 346 -31.32 10.50 11.69
CA GLY A 346 -30.35 10.09 10.67
C GLY A 346 -30.91 9.07 9.67
N HIS A 347 -32.22 8.82 9.69
CA HIS A 347 -32.92 7.90 8.79
C HIS A 347 -32.36 6.47 8.79
N LEU A 348 -31.83 6.01 9.94
CA LEU A 348 -31.37 4.63 10.07
C LEU A 348 -32.57 3.67 10.05
N PRO A 349 -32.40 2.46 9.46
CA PRO A 349 -33.50 1.51 9.34
C PRO A 349 -34.15 1.21 10.70
N LYS A 350 -35.49 1.24 10.71
CA LYS A 350 -36.32 1.00 11.90
C LYS A 350 -36.02 1.95 13.07
N GLY A 351 -35.31 3.06 12.84
CA GLY A 351 -34.89 4.01 13.88
C GLY A 351 -33.98 3.37 14.93
N LYS A 352 -33.24 2.31 14.58
CA LYS A 352 -32.40 1.57 15.51
C LYS A 352 -30.95 2.08 15.49
N PRO A 353 -30.32 2.31 16.65
CA PRO A 353 -28.90 2.57 16.72
C PRO A 353 -28.08 1.40 16.16
N ILE A 354 -27.05 1.72 15.39
CA ILE A 354 -26.11 0.74 14.82
C ILE A 354 -24.87 0.61 15.71
N MET A 355 -24.08 -0.45 15.53
CA MET A 355 -22.75 -0.58 16.12
C MET A 355 -21.74 0.22 15.29
N HIS A 356 -20.66 0.71 15.92
CA HIS A 356 -19.57 1.38 15.20
C HIS A 356 -18.93 0.44 14.18
N GLY A 357 -18.83 0.89 12.92
CA GLY A 357 -18.07 0.17 11.88
C GLY A 357 -16.63 -0.12 12.31
N LEU A 358 -15.98 0.88 12.91
CA LEU A 358 -14.60 0.78 13.39
C LEU A 358 -14.41 -0.26 14.50
N TRP A 359 -15.42 -0.52 15.34
CA TRP A 359 -15.35 -1.60 16.32
C TRP A 359 -15.23 -2.96 15.62
N ILE A 360 -16.04 -3.16 14.59
CA ILE A 360 -16.08 -4.41 13.81
C ILE A 360 -14.79 -4.55 13.01
N ALA A 361 -14.35 -3.49 12.32
CA ALA A 361 -13.08 -3.47 11.58
C ALA A 361 -11.89 -3.84 12.47
N THR A 362 -11.82 -3.26 13.67
CA THR A 362 -10.76 -3.55 14.64
C THR A 362 -10.85 -4.99 15.14
N LYS A 363 -12.05 -5.51 15.41
CA LYS A 363 -12.24 -6.88 15.87
C LYS A 363 -11.82 -7.90 14.83
N VAL A 364 -12.20 -7.69 13.57
CA VAL A 364 -11.83 -8.51 12.42
C VAL A 364 -10.32 -8.52 12.24
N ARG A 365 -9.68 -7.36 12.35
CA ARG A 365 -8.22 -7.28 12.29
C ARG A 365 -7.54 -8.00 13.45
N ALA A 366 -8.04 -7.86 14.69
CA ALA A 366 -7.49 -8.58 15.82
C ALA A 366 -7.51 -10.10 15.61
N LEU A 367 -8.57 -10.63 14.98
CA LEU A 367 -8.64 -12.03 14.57
C LEU A 367 -7.67 -12.37 13.44
N ALA A 368 -7.45 -11.46 12.48
CA ALA A 368 -6.44 -11.64 11.44
C ALA A 368 -5.01 -11.67 12.01
N VAL A 369 -4.69 -10.80 12.96
CA VAL A 369 -3.42 -10.81 13.71
C VAL A 369 -3.23 -12.15 14.43
N GLN A 370 -4.27 -12.61 15.15
CA GLN A 370 -4.23 -13.87 15.88
C GLN A 370 -4.06 -15.08 14.95
N SER A 371 -4.83 -15.13 13.87
CA SER A 371 -4.91 -16.31 13.00
C SER A 371 -3.79 -16.37 11.96
N PHE A 372 -3.35 -15.22 11.43
CA PHE A 372 -2.47 -15.15 10.27
C PHE A 372 -1.16 -14.40 10.52
N GLY A 373 -1.13 -13.53 11.54
CA GLY A 373 0.01 -12.70 11.93
C GLY A 373 0.82 -13.25 13.11
N GLN A 374 0.62 -14.51 13.51
CA GLN A 374 1.33 -15.14 14.65
C GLN A 374 1.13 -14.39 15.99
N GLY A 375 0.00 -13.68 16.14
CA GLY A 375 -0.31 -12.90 17.34
C GLY A 375 0.49 -11.60 17.51
N LEU A 376 1.30 -11.23 16.50
CA LEU A 376 2.09 -10.01 16.47
C LEU A 376 1.40 -8.94 15.60
N ASP A 377 1.14 -7.79 16.20
CA ASP A 377 0.47 -6.66 15.55
C ASP A 377 1.21 -6.19 14.28
N SER A 378 2.55 -6.15 14.36
CA SER A 378 3.45 -5.71 13.29
C SER A 378 3.60 -6.69 12.12
N ASN A 379 2.93 -7.85 12.19
CA ASN A 379 2.86 -8.79 11.08
C ASN A 379 1.69 -8.50 10.14
N VAL A 380 0.68 -7.72 10.54
CA VAL A 380 -0.34 -7.20 9.62
C VAL A 380 0.09 -5.80 9.20
N VAL A 381 0.76 -5.73 8.05
CA VAL A 381 1.48 -4.55 7.55
C VAL A 381 0.53 -3.54 6.92
N GLU A 382 -0.48 -4.03 6.22
CA GLU A 382 -1.51 -3.21 5.60
C GLU A 382 -2.87 -3.86 5.83
N TYR A 383 -3.89 -3.04 6.00
CA TYR A 383 -5.27 -3.48 6.12
C TYR A 383 -6.20 -2.41 5.60
N ASN A 384 -7.03 -2.79 4.64
CA ASN A 384 -8.02 -1.95 4.01
C ASN A 384 -9.41 -2.53 4.27
N VAL A 385 -10.34 -1.72 4.74
CA VAL A 385 -11.72 -2.14 5.05
C VAL A 385 -12.70 -1.29 4.27
N THR A 386 -13.72 -1.95 3.73
CA THR A 386 -14.94 -1.32 3.24
C THR A 386 -16.11 -1.76 4.12
N PHE A 387 -16.97 -0.81 4.49
CA PHE A 387 -18.17 -1.05 5.28
C PHE A 387 -19.36 -1.27 4.34
N ASP A 388 -19.71 -2.54 4.11
CA ASP A 388 -20.73 -2.94 3.12
C ASP A 388 -22.14 -2.97 3.69
N GLY A 389 -22.27 -3.18 5.01
CA GLY A 389 -23.55 -3.39 5.67
C GLY A 389 -23.59 -2.85 7.09
N MET A 390 -24.81 -2.50 7.54
CA MET A 390 -25.05 -2.06 8.91
C MET A 390 -25.11 -3.26 9.86
N VAL A 391 -24.49 -3.11 11.02
CA VAL A 391 -24.50 -4.10 12.10
C VAL A 391 -25.16 -3.48 13.33
N TYR A 392 -25.92 -4.26 14.07
CA TYR A 392 -26.63 -3.84 15.26
C TYR A 392 -25.99 -4.44 16.52
N PRO A 393 -26.11 -3.76 17.68
CA PRO A 393 -25.68 -4.33 18.94
C PRO A 393 -26.34 -5.69 19.22
N GLY A 394 -25.53 -6.69 19.59
CA GLY A 394 -25.98 -8.07 19.84
C GLY A 394 -26.02 -8.98 18.60
N ASP A 395 -25.69 -8.47 17.41
CA ASP A 395 -25.60 -9.30 16.20
C ASP A 395 -24.49 -10.36 16.31
N LYS A 396 -24.66 -11.44 15.55
CA LYS A 396 -23.61 -12.44 15.29
C LYS A 396 -23.12 -12.32 13.86
N LEU A 397 -21.79 -12.24 13.72
CA LEU A 397 -21.11 -12.15 12.43
C LEU A 397 -20.18 -13.35 12.24
N PHE A 398 -19.83 -13.62 10.99
CA PHE A 398 -18.96 -14.73 10.60
C PHE A 398 -17.87 -14.24 9.67
N MET A 399 -16.61 -14.40 10.09
CA MET A 399 -15.43 -13.99 9.33
C MET A 399 -14.81 -15.19 8.61
N GLN A 400 -14.52 -15.02 7.32
CA GLN A 400 -13.75 -15.97 6.51
C GLN A 400 -12.59 -15.23 5.81
N ALA A 401 -11.48 -15.92 5.56
CA ALA A 401 -10.31 -15.35 4.91
C ALA A 401 -9.79 -16.26 3.79
N ARG A 402 -9.39 -15.66 2.68
CA ARG A 402 -8.75 -16.31 1.53
C ARG A 402 -7.36 -15.73 1.33
N HIS A 403 -6.36 -16.59 1.14
CA HIS A 403 -5.03 -16.17 0.70
C HIS A 403 -5.05 -16.06 -0.82
N ILE A 404 -5.07 -14.83 -1.31
CA ILE A 404 -5.34 -14.51 -2.71
C ILE A 404 -4.07 -14.17 -3.50
N GLY A 405 -2.93 -13.95 -2.85
CA GLY A 405 -1.68 -13.61 -3.54
C GLY A 405 -0.50 -13.33 -2.62
N VAL A 406 0.62 -12.92 -3.19
CA VAL A 406 1.84 -12.51 -2.49
C VAL A 406 2.32 -11.15 -2.99
N GLU A 407 2.62 -10.23 -2.07
CA GLU A 407 3.16 -8.91 -2.36
C GLU A 407 4.43 -8.68 -1.55
N ASN A 408 5.57 -8.42 -2.21
CA ASN A 408 6.86 -8.20 -1.55
C ASN A 408 7.23 -9.26 -0.50
N GLY A 409 6.88 -10.53 -0.78
CA GLY A 409 7.11 -11.64 0.15
C GLY A 409 6.12 -11.73 1.32
N ASN A 410 5.05 -10.93 1.33
CA ASN A 410 3.96 -11.01 2.31
C ASN A 410 2.73 -11.67 1.70
N LYS A 411 1.94 -12.40 2.51
CA LYS A 411 0.65 -12.96 2.09
C LYS A 411 -0.35 -11.83 1.90
N VAL A 412 -1.13 -11.90 0.83
CA VAL A 412 -2.25 -11.02 0.56
C VAL A 412 -3.54 -11.78 0.85
N LEU A 413 -4.32 -11.28 1.81
CA LEU A 413 -5.56 -11.90 2.26
C LEU A 413 -6.77 -11.06 1.85
N SER A 414 -7.79 -11.71 1.30
CA SER A 414 -9.15 -11.17 1.22
C SER A 414 -9.96 -11.74 2.38
N ILE A 415 -10.57 -10.87 3.16
CA ILE A 415 -11.34 -11.21 4.35
C ILE A 415 -12.77 -10.73 4.13
N GLU A 416 -13.73 -11.62 4.31
CA GLU A 416 -15.15 -11.33 4.18
C GLU A 416 -15.83 -11.59 5.53
N VAL A 417 -16.72 -10.68 5.90
CA VAL A 417 -17.51 -10.80 7.12
C VAL A 417 -18.98 -10.65 6.75
N VAL A 418 -19.77 -11.66 7.12
CA VAL A 418 -21.21 -11.69 6.87
C VAL A 418 -22.00 -11.72 8.17
N ASN A 419 -23.24 -11.24 8.13
CA ASN A 419 -24.18 -11.40 9.23
C ASN A 419 -24.81 -12.81 9.27
N SER A 420 -25.70 -13.05 10.21
CA SER A 420 -26.40 -14.35 10.35
C SER A 420 -27.32 -14.72 9.18
N SER A 421 -27.69 -13.76 8.32
CA SER A 421 -28.45 -13.98 7.10
C SER A 421 -27.55 -14.24 5.88
N GLY A 422 -26.22 -14.16 6.04
CA GLY A 422 -25.26 -14.29 4.94
C GLY A 422 -25.02 -12.99 4.15
N GLU A 423 -25.55 -11.85 4.61
CA GLU A 423 -25.32 -10.56 3.95
C GLU A 423 -23.94 -10.00 4.33
N PRO A 424 -23.16 -9.47 3.37
CA PRO A 424 -21.85 -8.88 3.66
C PRO A 424 -21.99 -7.61 4.51
N VAL A 425 -21.14 -7.51 5.53
CA VAL A 425 -21.07 -6.33 6.41
C VAL A 425 -19.72 -5.63 6.33
N ILE A 426 -18.64 -6.40 6.16
CA ILE A 426 -17.28 -5.90 5.96
C ILE A 426 -16.58 -6.75 4.90
N SER A 427 -15.94 -6.07 3.96
CA SER A 427 -14.92 -6.62 3.08
C SER A 427 -13.59 -5.98 3.43
N ALA A 428 -12.58 -6.81 3.66
CA ALA A 428 -11.25 -6.35 4.02
C ALA A 428 -10.14 -7.02 3.21
N HIS A 429 -9.06 -6.29 3.02
CA HIS A 429 -7.83 -6.75 2.39
C HIS A 429 -6.69 -6.58 3.39
N ALA A 430 -5.88 -7.61 3.64
CA ALA A 430 -4.77 -7.54 4.58
C ALA A 430 -3.47 -8.06 3.96
N VAL A 431 -2.38 -7.30 4.12
CA VAL A 431 -1.02 -7.74 3.76
C VAL A 431 -0.33 -8.20 5.03
N VAL A 432 0.02 -9.49 5.08
CA VAL A 432 0.48 -10.17 6.29
C VAL A 432 1.86 -10.80 6.08
N LYS A 433 2.81 -10.50 6.96
CA LYS A 433 4.15 -11.09 6.93
C LYS A 433 4.09 -12.62 6.92
N GLN A 434 4.96 -13.21 6.13
CA GLN A 434 5.23 -14.65 6.22
C GLN A 434 6.05 -14.95 7.47
N ALA A 435 6.07 -16.22 7.87
CA ALA A 435 7.01 -16.66 8.90
C ALA A 435 8.45 -16.35 8.46
N PRO A 436 9.39 -16.13 9.39
CA PRO A 436 10.80 -16.01 9.03
C PRO A 436 11.24 -17.22 8.19
N MET A 437 11.86 -16.94 7.04
CA MET A 437 12.33 -17.96 6.10
C MET A 437 13.83 -17.85 5.92
N ALA A 438 14.50 -19.00 5.82
CA ALA A 438 15.90 -19.09 5.43
C ALA A 438 15.98 -19.75 4.05
N PHE A 439 16.60 -19.07 3.08
CA PHE A 439 16.92 -19.66 1.78
C PHE A 439 18.31 -20.27 1.87
N VAL A 440 18.38 -21.60 1.75
CA VAL A 440 19.65 -22.35 1.76
C VAL A 440 19.91 -22.84 0.35
N PHE A 441 21.05 -22.46 -0.22
CA PHE A 441 21.45 -22.84 -1.57
C PHE A 441 22.40 -24.04 -1.50
N THR A 442 22.11 -25.09 -2.27
CA THR A 442 22.94 -26.30 -2.29
C THR A 442 24.29 -26.02 -2.94
N GLY A 443 25.37 -26.58 -2.37
CA GLY A 443 26.70 -26.52 -2.94
C GLY A 443 26.94 -27.52 -4.07
N GLN A 444 28.21 -27.70 -4.43
CA GLN A 444 28.62 -28.70 -5.40
C GLN A 444 28.27 -30.12 -4.95
N GLY A 445 27.92 -31.00 -5.89
CA GLY A 445 27.58 -32.41 -5.65
C GLY A 445 26.11 -32.77 -5.87
N SER A 446 25.21 -31.80 -5.98
CA SER A 446 23.77 -32.00 -6.27
C SER A 446 23.39 -31.78 -7.73
N ALA A 447 24.37 -31.57 -8.62
CA ALA A 447 24.12 -31.31 -10.03
C ALA A 447 23.65 -32.59 -10.75
N GLU A 448 22.66 -32.44 -11.62
CA GLU A 448 22.11 -33.54 -12.42
C GLU A 448 21.85 -33.08 -13.86
N VAL A 449 21.91 -34.02 -14.80
CA VAL A 449 21.64 -33.73 -16.22
C VAL A 449 20.18 -33.28 -16.37
N GLY A 450 19.98 -32.16 -17.05
CA GLY A 450 18.66 -31.53 -17.22
C GLY A 450 18.19 -30.68 -16.04
N MET A 451 19.01 -30.47 -15.00
CA MET A 451 18.60 -29.68 -13.83
C MET A 451 18.04 -28.30 -14.23
N GLY A 452 16.89 -27.95 -13.66
CA GLY A 452 16.22 -26.67 -13.91
C GLY A 452 15.53 -26.53 -15.28
N MET A 453 15.61 -27.51 -16.18
CA MET A 453 15.03 -27.41 -17.52
C MET A 453 13.50 -27.43 -17.53
N ASP A 454 12.86 -28.11 -16.56
CA ASP A 454 11.40 -28.04 -16.39
C ASP A 454 10.94 -26.61 -16.09
N ARG A 455 11.69 -25.90 -15.24
CA ARG A 455 11.42 -24.49 -14.92
C ARG A 455 11.76 -23.57 -16.08
N TYR A 456 12.81 -23.87 -16.85
CA TYR A 456 13.11 -23.16 -18.09
C TYR A 456 11.92 -23.21 -19.08
N GLN A 457 11.27 -24.37 -19.23
CA GLN A 457 10.10 -24.50 -20.10
C GLN A 457 8.87 -23.77 -19.54
N ALA A 458 8.62 -23.90 -18.23
CA ALA A 458 7.41 -23.39 -17.60
C ALA A 458 7.43 -21.90 -17.22
N SER A 459 8.60 -21.30 -16.99
CA SER A 459 8.73 -19.93 -16.46
C SER A 459 9.53 -19.04 -17.42
N ALA A 460 8.90 -17.96 -17.89
CA ALA A 460 9.57 -16.94 -18.70
C ALA A 460 10.76 -16.31 -17.98
N VAL A 461 10.64 -16.06 -16.67
CA VAL A 461 11.72 -15.50 -15.84
C VAL A 461 12.90 -16.45 -15.75
N ALA A 462 12.65 -17.74 -15.48
CA ALA A 462 13.72 -18.73 -15.40
C ALA A 462 14.44 -18.87 -16.75
N ARG A 463 13.68 -18.89 -17.85
CA ARG A 463 14.21 -18.93 -19.21
C ARG A 463 15.08 -17.73 -19.53
N GLU A 464 14.62 -16.52 -19.21
CA GLU A 464 15.41 -15.30 -19.43
C GLU A 464 16.75 -15.32 -18.66
N ILE A 465 16.75 -15.77 -17.39
CA ILE A 465 17.98 -15.91 -16.59
C ILE A 465 18.97 -16.87 -17.26
N TRP A 466 18.48 -18.03 -17.70
CA TRP A 466 19.29 -19.02 -18.40
C TRP A 466 19.81 -18.49 -19.74
N ASP A 467 18.94 -17.89 -20.57
CA ASP A 467 19.31 -17.37 -21.89
C ASP A 467 20.34 -16.25 -21.79
N ARG A 468 20.23 -15.39 -20.76
CA ARG A 468 21.21 -14.32 -20.49
C ARG A 468 22.58 -14.90 -20.11
N GLY A 469 22.60 -15.89 -19.21
CA GLY A 469 23.82 -16.58 -18.82
C GLY A 469 24.47 -17.34 -19.98
N ASP A 470 23.66 -18.02 -20.79
CA ASP A 470 24.11 -18.77 -21.96
C ASP A 470 24.68 -17.85 -23.04
N LYS A 471 23.97 -16.76 -23.37
CA LYS A 471 24.46 -15.74 -24.30
C LYS A 471 25.80 -15.16 -23.84
N HIS A 472 25.93 -14.83 -22.55
CA HIS A 472 27.18 -14.30 -22.00
C HIS A 472 28.34 -15.29 -22.18
N LEU A 473 28.14 -16.57 -21.87
CA LEU A 473 29.17 -17.60 -22.02
C LEU A 473 29.49 -17.90 -23.49
N LEU A 474 28.49 -17.89 -24.38
CA LEU A 474 28.69 -18.02 -25.82
C LEU A 474 29.49 -16.87 -26.42
N ASP A 475 29.21 -15.63 -26.01
CA ASP A 475 29.88 -14.44 -26.53
C ASP A 475 31.28 -14.26 -25.94
N THR A 476 31.51 -14.71 -24.71
CA THR A 476 32.77 -14.53 -23.96
C THR A 476 33.72 -15.72 -24.12
N PHE A 477 33.20 -16.94 -24.03
CA PHE A 477 33.96 -18.19 -23.96
C PHE A 477 33.62 -19.19 -25.07
N GLY A 478 32.57 -18.95 -25.87
CA GLY A 478 32.31 -19.74 -27.08
C GLY A 478 31.69 -21.12 -26.85
N PHE A 479 31.08 -21.37 -25.69
CA PHE A 479 30.29 -22.57 -25.43
C PHE A 479 28.93 -22.24 -24.80
N SER A 480 27.96 -23.13 -24.95
CA SER A 480 26.61 -23.01 -24.36
C SER A 480 26.54 -23.79 -23.04
N ILE A 481 26.17 -23.11 -21.95
CA ILE A 481 25.89 -23.77 -20.68
C ILE A 481 24.57 -24.54 -20.72
N LEU A 482 23.61 -24.07 -21.52
CA LEU A 482 22.35 -24.78 -21.74
C LEU A 482 22.58 -26.14 -22.39
N ASP A 483 23.47 -26.22 -23.38
CA ASP A 483 23.85 -27.50 -23.98
C ASP A 483 24.51 -28.42 -22.95
N ILE A 484 25.49 -27.92 -22.18
CA ILE A 484 26.16 -28.70 -21.13
C ILE A 484 25.17 -29.28 -20.12
N VAL A 485 24.23 -28.46 -19.63
CA VAL A 485 23.22 -28.90 -18.65
C VAL A 485 22.25 -29.91 -19.25
N ARG A 486 21.85 -29.74 -20.52
CA ARG A 486 20.87 -30.61 -21.19
C ARG A 486 21.44 -31.97 -21.60
N THR A 487 22.68 -31.99 -22.09
CA THR A 487 23.25 -33.18 -22.76
C THR A 487 24.44 -33.80 -22.04
N ASN A 488 25.03 -33.10 -21.05
CA ASN A 488 26.25 -33.49 -20.34
C ASN A 488 27.33 -34.06 -21.29
N PRO A 489 27.80 -33.27 -22.27
CA PRO A 489 28.73 -33.74 -23.28
C PRO A 489 30.07 -34.10 -22.62
N LYS A 490 30.72 -35.15 -23.12
CA LYS A 490 32.06 -35.58 -22.64
C LYS A 490 33.18 -34.69 -23.12
N ALA A 491 32.97 -33.95 -24.21
CA ALA A 491 33.92 -32.99 -24.73
C ALA A 491 33.21 -31.84 -25.44
N ILE A 492 33.77 -30.63 -25.32
CA ILE A 492 33.35 -29.44 -26.07
C ILE A 492 34.60 -28.81 -26.67
N THR A 493 34.56 -28.56 -27.97
CA THR A 493 35.62 -27.85 -28.70
C THR A 493 35.18 -26.41 -28.97
N VAL A 494 35.95 -25.46 -28.44
CA VAL A 494 35.80 -24.03 -28.74
C VAL A 494 36.69 -23.70 -29.93
N HIS A 495 36.12 -23.10 -30.98
CA HIS A 495 36.85 -22.70 -32.18
C HIS A 495 37.10 -21.18 -32.21
N PHE A 496 38.37 -20.79 -32.41
CA PHE A 496 38.82 -19.40 -32.40
C PHE A 496 38.86 -18.75 -33.80
N GLY A 497 37.99 -19.21 -34.70
CA GLY A 497 37.89 -18.71 -36.08
C GLY A 497 37.28 -17.31 -36.20
N GLY A 498 37.73 -16.55 -37.20
CA GLY A 498 37.15 -15.25 -37.56
C GLY A 498 37.42 -14.12 -36.56
N ARG A 499 36.63 -13.03 -36.64
CA ARG A 499 36.75 -11.89 -35.71
C ARG A 499 36.26 -12.24 -34.30
N LYS A 500 35.11 -12.94 -34.20
CA LYS A 500 34.53 -13.37 -32.91
C LYS A 500 35.43 -14.36 -32.16
N GLY A 501 35.92 -15.39 -32.85
CA GLY A 501 36.79 -16.40 -32.23
C GLY A 501 38.14 -15.84 -31.73
N ARG A 502 38.71 -14.83 -32.41
CA ARG A 502 39.91 -14.12 -31.92
C ARG A 502 39.67 -13.40 -30.60
N ARG A 503 38.53 -12.70 -30.44
CA ARG A 503 38.14 -12.06 -29.18
C ARG A 503 37.95 -13.07 -28.05
N ILE A 504 37.32 -14.21 -28.33
CA ILE A 504 37.16 -15.30 -27.36
C ILE A 504 38.53 -15.84 -26.94
N ARG A 505 39.45 -16.05 -27.89
CA ARG A 505 40.81 -16.51 -27.60
C ARG A 505 41.59 -15.51 -26.74
N GLU A 506 41.53 -14.22 -27.05
CA GLU A 506 42.11 -13.16 -26.23
C GLU A 506 41.55 -13.19 -24.81
N LYS A 507 40.24 -13.45 -24.66
CA LYS A 507 39.62 -13.60 -23.35
C LYS A 507 40.17 -14.80 -22.58
N TYR A 508 40.32 -15.97 -23.21
CA TYR A 508 40.98 -17.12 -22.58
C TYR A 508 42.44 -16.84 -22.19
N MET A 509 43.22 -16.21 -23.07
CA MET A 509 44.61 -15.83 -22.81
C MET A 509 44.74 -14.79 -21.67
N SER A 510 43.68 -14.00 -21.43
CA SER A 510 43.65 -13.03 -20.32
C SER A 510 43.35 -13.65 -18.96
N LEU A 511 42.94 -14.92 -18.90
CA LEU A 511 42.71 -15.61 -17.63
C LEU A 511 44.05 -16.02 -17.02
N THR A 512 44.33 -15.54 -15.82
CA THR A 512 45.54 -15.87 -15.06
C THR A 512 45.18 -16.50 -13.72
N THR A 513 46.11 -17.28 -13.18
CA THR A 513 46.08 -17.82 -11.81
C THR A 513 47.41 -17.51 -11.13
N GLU A 514 47.42 -17.53 -9.81
CA GLU A 514 48.67 -17.43 -9.05
C GLU A 514 49.35 -18.80 -9.02
N ASP A 515 50.66 -18.82 -9.27
CA ASP A 515 51.49 -20.00 -9.09
C ASP A 515 51.67 -20.26 -7.59
N PRO A 516 51.26 -21.43 -7.06
CA PRO A 516 51.34 -21.72 -5.62
C PRO A 516 52.77 -21.77 -5.06
N GLU A 517 53.78 -22.01 -5.91
CA GLU A 517 55.18 -22.13 -5.50
C GLU A 517 55.93 -20.80 -5.58
N THR A 518 55.63 -19.99 -6.60
CA THR A 518 56.37 -18.75 -6.88
C THR A 518 55.60 -17.47 -6.55
N GLY A 519 54.27 -17.55 -6.42
CA GLY A 519 53.38 -16.40 -6.27
C GLY A 519 53.22 -15.55 -7.54
N GLU A 520 53.79 -15.99 -8.67
CA GLU A 520 53.71 -15.24 -9.93
C GLU A 520 52.37 -15.46 -10.63
N SER A 521 51.90 -14.43 -11.34
CA SER A 521 50.67 -14.52 -12.15
C SER A 521 50.98 -15.24 -13.46
N VAL A 522 50.45 -16.45 -13.63
CA VAL A 522 50.64 -17.31 -14.80
C VAL A 522 49.33 -17.52 -15.56
N PRO A 523 49.34 -17.79 -16.89
CA PRO A 523 48.12 -18.08 -17.64
C PRO A 523 47.39 -19.32 -17.09
N LEU A 524 46.06 -19.23 -16.94
CA LEU A 524 45.22 -20.34 -16.45
C LEU A 524 45.20 -21.53 -17.43
N LEU A 525 45.29 -21.25 -18.73
CA LEU A 525 45.30 -22.24 -19.82
C LEU A 525 46.51 -21.96 -20.73
N PRO A 526 47.73 -22.34 -20.32
CA PRO A 526 48.96 -22.01 -21.05
C PRO A 526 49.02 -22.62 -22.47
N GLU A 527 48.22 -23.65 -22.75
CA GLU A 527 48.09 -24.27 -24.06
C GLU A 527 47.43 -23.35 -25.10
N ILE A 528 46.63 -22.37 -24.65
CA ILE A 528 45.95 -21.41 -25.53
C ILE A 528 46.87 -20.20 -25.76
N ASN A 529 47.37 -20.06 -26.99
CA ASN A 529 48.24 -18.96 -27.42
C ASN A 529 47.75 -18.28 -28.71
N ALA A 530 48.44 -17.23 -29.16
CA ALA A 530 48.06 -16.42 -30.32
C ALA A 530 47.89 -17.21 -31.64
N ARG A 531 48.45 -18.42 -31.75
CA ARG A 531 48.33 -19.29 -32.94
C ARG A 531 47.30 -20.40 -32.79
N THR A 532 46.72 -20.58 -31.60
CA THR A 532 45.73 -21.63 -31.32
C THR A 532 44.45 -21.37 -32.11
N GLN A 533 43.97 -22.39 -32.83
CA GLN A 533 42.77 -22.31 -33.67
C GLN A 533 41.52 -22.89 -33.00
N SER A 534 41.69 -23.81 -32.06
CA SER A 534 40.64 -24.37 -31.23
C SER A 534 41.21 -24.98 -29.95
N PHE A 535 40.37 -25.15 -28.95
CA PHE A 535 40.72 -25.82 -27.69
C PHE A 535 39.58 -26.73 -27.27
N THR A 536 39.88 -27.94 -26.80
CA THR A 536 38.86 -28.93 -26.40
C THR A 536 38.91 -29.17 -24.90
N PHE A 537 37.81 -28.90 -24.22
CA PHE A 537 37.57 -29.35 -22.85
C PHE A 537 37.01 -30.77 -22.90
N SER A 538 37.55 -31.69 -22.10
CA SER A 538 37.06 -33.07 -22.04
C SER A 538 37.09 -33.64 -20.63
N LEU A 539 36.03 -34.34 -20.24
CA LEU A 539 35.95 -35.09 -18.98
C LEU A 539 35.22 -36.43 -19.24
N PRO A 540 35.77 -37.58 -18.81
CA PRO A 540 35.19 -38.91 -19.10
C PRO A 540 33.74 -39.08 -18.63
N GLU A 541 33.42 -38.51 -17.48
CA GLU A 541 32.11 -38.55 -16.81
C GLU A 541 31.13 -37.49 -17.33
N GLY A 542 31.58 -36.60 -18.21
CA GLY A 542 30.79 -35.49 -18.76
C GLY A 542 31.08 -34.15 -18.08
N LEU A 543 31.04 -33.07 -18.85
CA LEU A 543 31.48 -31.73 -18.41
C LEU A 543 30.58 -31.07 -17.35
N LEU A 544 29.38 -31.59 -17.10
CA LEU A 544 28.48 -31.09 -16.06
C LEU A 544 28.86 -31.61 -14.65
N LEU A 545 29.30 -32.86 -14.57
CA LEU A 545 29.48 -33.58 -13.30
C LEU A 545 30.97 -33.59 -12.94
N ARG A 546 31.44 -32.51 -12.32
CA ARG A 546 32.80 -32.49 -11.78
C ARG A 546 32.85 -33.21 -10.41
N PRO A 547 33.73 -34.20 -10.20
CA PRO A 547 33.91 -34.84 -8.89
C PRO A 547 34.37 -33.83 -7.83
N SER A 548 33.83 -33.95 -6.62
CA SER A 548 34.10 -33.10 -5.45
C SER A 548 35.58 -33.05 -5.01
N SER A 549 36.42 -33.95 -5.52
CA SER A 549 37.86 -34.01 -5.26
C SER A 549 38.72 -33.08 -6.12
N THR A 550 38.12 -32.18 -6.91
CA THR A 550 38.86 -31.32 -7.85
C THR A 550 38.57 -29.82 -7.69
N SER A 551 38.36 -29.33 -6.47
CA SER A 551 38.62 -27.91 -6.19
C SER A 551 40.14 -27.66 -6.20
N PRO A 552 40.65 -26.59 -6.83
CA PRO A 552 41.96 -26.08 -6.44
C PRO A 552 41.88 -25.65 -4.98
N ARG A 553 42.89 -26.00 -4.19
CA ARG A 553 43.15 -25.28 -2.94
C ARG A 553 43.56 -23.85 -3.26
#